data_AF-A0A2D5Z8F9-F1
#
_entry.id   AF-A0A2D5Z8F9-F1
#
_cell.length_a   1.000
_cell.length_b   1.000
_cell.length_c   1.000
_cell.angle_alpha   90.00
_cell.angle_beta   90.00
_cell.angle_gamma   90.00
#
_symmetry.space_group_name_H-M   'P 1'
#
loop_
_entity.id
_entity.type
_entity.pdbx_description
1 polymer ?
#
loop_
_entity_poly.entity_id
_entity_poly.type
_entity_poly.pdbx_seq_one_letter_code
_entity_poly.pdbx_strand_id
1 'polypeptide(L)'
;MATRKLTLKQWCAALGAVVPLDLVPMLLGVSAGEIGRSVRRGALRVFTFRADNGRVFRMVRRVDLDRYRRRAPGRITSADFARAFNQLSAGASPN
;
A
#
# COMPACT_ATOMS: atom_id res chain seq x y z
N MET A 1 -12.56 28.92 -16.24
CA MET A 1 -11.41 28.07 -16.59
C MET A 1 -11.92 26.66 -16.87
N ALA A 2 -11.88 26.18 -18.11
CA ALA A 2 -12.26 24.80 -18.41
C ALA A 2 -11.19 23.85 -17.85
N THR A 3 -11.53 23.07 -16.82
CA THR A 3 -10.66 22.03 -16.26
C THR A 3 -10.37 21.01 -17.35
N ARG A 4 -9.18 21.08 -17.98
CA ARG A 4 -8.76 20.13 -19.02
C ARG A 4 -8.83 18.71 -18.46
N LYS A 5 -9.77 17.90 -18.97
CA LYS A 5 -9.85 16.47 -18.66
C LYS A 5 -8.61 15.80 -19.25
N LEU A 6 -7.73 15.31 -18.39
CA LEU A 6 -6.54 14.57 -18.79
C LEU A 6 -6.94 13.13 -19.17
N THR A 7 -6.34 12.60 -20.23
CA THR A 7 -6.43 11.16 -20.53
C THR A 7 -5.60 10.35 -19.53
N LEU A 8 -5.91 9.05 -19.37
CA LEU A 8 -5.13 8.16 -18.50
C LEU A 8 -3.63 8.19 -18.86
N LYS A 9 -3.31 8.21 -20.16
CA LYS A 9 -1.92 8.29 -20.65
C LYS A 9 -1.22 9.58 -20.18
N GLN A 10 -1.89 10.73 -20.29
CA GLN A 10 -1.35 12.01 -19.85
C GLN A 10 -1.23 12.09 -18.33
N TRP A 11 -2.19 11.53 -17.60
CA TRP A 11 -2.14 11.45 -16.15
C TRP A 11 -0.99 10.55 -15.66
N CYS A 12 -0.79 9.37 -16.26
CA CYS A 12 0.36 8.52 -15.96
C CYS A 12 1.69 9.23 -16.30
N ALA A 13 1.78 9.91 -17.45
CA ALA A 13 2.97 10.66 -17.81
C ALA A 13 3.30 11.77 -16.80
N ALA A 14 2.30 12.46 -16.26
CA ALA A 14 2.47 13.47 -15.21
C ALA A 14 2.91 12.88 -13.86
N LEU A 15 2.52 11.63 -13.56
CA LEU A 15 2.96 10.91 -12.35
C LEU A 15 4.34 10.27 -12.48
N GLY A 16 4.82 10.08 -13.71
CA GLY A 16 6.08 9.40 -14.02
C GLY A 16 5.96 7.87 -13.99
N ALA A 17 6.99 7.20 -13.46
CA ALA A 17 6.99 5.74 -13.35
C ALA A 17 5.98 5.27 -12.29
N VAL A 18 4.88 4.65 -12.74
CA VAL A 18 3.79 4.17 -11.90
C VAL A 18 3.53 2.68 -12.06
N VAL A 19 2.96 2.08 -11.03
CA VAL A 19 2.59 0.67 -10.96
C VAL A 19 1.14 0.56 -10.50
N PRO A 20 0.31 -0.28 -11.14
CA PRO A 20 -1.03 -0.59 -10.66
C PRO A 20 -1.03 -1.15 -9.23
N LEU A 21 -1.92 -0.63 -8.38
CA LEU A 21 -2.02 -1.07 -6.98
C LEU A 21 -2.21 -2.59 -6.85
N ASP A 22 -2.94 -3.20 -7.79
CA ASP A 22 -3.24 -4.63 -7.76
C ASP A 22 -1.99 -5.49 -8.04
N LEU A 23 -0.94 -4.94 -8.67
CA LEU A 23 0.35 -5.62 -8.90
C LEU A 23 1.36 -5.42 -7.76
N VAL A 24 1.13 -4.45 -6.88
CA VAL A 24 2.03 -4.11 -5.78
C VAL A 24 2.29 -5.30 -4.82
N PRO A 25 1.28 -6.08 -4.38
CA PRO A 25 1.50 -7.22 -3.48
C PRO A 25 2.48 -8.25 -4.08
N MET A 26 2.32 -8.55 -5.38
CA MET A 26 3.18 -9.47 -6.12
C MET A 26 4.61 -8.95 -6.22
N LEU A 27 4.80 -7.67 -6.55
CA LEU A 27 6.13 -7.07 -6.68
C LEU A 27 6.89 -6.98 -5.36
N LEU A 28 6.17 -6.87 -4.24
CA LEU A 28 6.75 -6.78 -2.91
C LEU A 28 6.81 -8.12 -2.17
N GLY A 29 6.19 -9.18 -2.71
CA GLY A 29 6.11 -10.48 -2.03
C GLY A 29 5.30 -10.45 -0.72
N VAL A 30 4.29 -9.58 -0.64
CA VAL A 30 3.44 -9.41 0.55
C VAL A 30 1.96 -9.61 0.21
N SER A 31 1.13 -9.78 1.23
CA SER A 31 -0.31 -9.98 1.02
C SER A 31 -1.02 -8.69 0.59
N ALA A 32 -2.10 -8.82 -0.18
CA ALA A 32 -2.94 -7.67 -0.54
C ALA A 32 -3.53 -6.97 0.69
N GLY A 33 -3.85 -7.71 1.76
CA GLY A 33 -4.33 -7.15 3.02
C GLY A 33 -3.27 -6.30 3.74
N GLU A 34 -1.99 -6.68 3.66
CA GLU A 34 -0.89 -5.87 4.18
C GLU A 34 -0.75 -4.56 3.39
N ILE A 35 -0.77 -4.62 2.06
CA ILE A 35 -0.78 -3.41 1.22
C ILE A 35 -1.98 -2.53 1.54
N GLY A 36 -3.18 -3.11 1.67
CA GLY A 36 -4.38 -2.37 2.06
C GLY A 36 -4.23 -1.65 3.41
N ARG A 37 -3.63 -2.31 4.41
CA ARG A 37 -3.33 -1.68 5.72
C ARG A 37 -2.30 -0.55 5.57
N SER A 38 -1.25 -0.76 4.80
CA SER A 38 -0.21 0.24 4.56
C SER A 38 -0.73 1.47 3.82
N VAL A 39 -1.66 1.29 2.88
CA VAL A 39 -2.36 2.40 2.23
C VAL A 39 -3.24 3.15 3.23
N ARG A 40 -4.06 2.45 4.03
CA ARG A 40 -4.94 3.08 5.04
C ARG A 40 -4.16 3.87 6.09
N ARG A 41 -2.98 3.39 6.48
CA ARG A 41 -2.08 4.05 7.45
C ARG A 41 -1.26 5.19 6.83
N GLY A 42 -1.40 5.46 5.52
CA GLY A 42 -0.63 6.48 4.82
C GLY A 42 0.84 6.12 4.58
N ALA A 43 1.25 4.88 4.85
CA ALA A 43 2.61 4.39 4.61
C ALA A 43 2.90 4.18 3.11
N LEU A 44 1.86 3.89 2.32
CA LEU A 44 1.94 3.78 0.86
C LEU A 44 0.95 4.73 0.20
N ARG A 45 1.46 5.68 -0.59
CA ARG A 45 0.63 6.67 -1.28
C ARG A 45 0.04 6.09 -2.56
N VAL A 46 -1.28 6.15 -2.68
CA VAL A 46 -2.03 5.73 -3.87
C VAL A 46 -2.57 6.96 -4.59
N PHE A 47 -2.43 6.97 -5.91
CA PHE A 47 -2.97 7.97 -6.81
C PHE A 47 -4.16 7.36 -7.55
N THR A 48 -5.28 8.06 -7.53
CA THR A 48 -6.52 7.60 -8.13
C THR A 48 -6.84 8.45 -9.35
N PHE A 49 -7.09 7.80 -10.48
CA PHE A 49 -7.63 8.42 -11.68
C PHE A 49 -9.02 7.86 -11.96
N ARG A 50 -9.99 8.75 -12.11
CA ARG A 50 -11.35 8.37 -12.51
C ARG A 50 -11.54 8.77 -13.97
N ALA A 51 -11.67 7.76 -14.83
CA ALA A 51 -12.00 7.97 -16.23
C ALA A 51 -13.47 8.40 -16.39
N ASP A 52 -13.77 9.02 -17.52
CA ASP A 52 -15.10 9.45 -17.93
C ASP A 52 -16.08 8.27 -18.12
N ASN A 53 -15.57 7.11 -18.54
CA ASN A 53 -16.33 5.86 -18.63
C ASN A 53 -16.62 5.20 -17.27
N GLY A 54 -16.37 5.89 -16.15
CA GLY A 54 -16.61 5.39 -14.80
C GLY A 54 -15.54 4.45 -14.25
N ARG A 55 -14.54 4.03 -15.05
CA ARG A 55 -13.45 3.18 -14.56
C ARG A 55 -12.53 3.96 -13.62
N VAL A 56 -12.10 3.29 -12.55
CA VAL A 56 -11.20 3.85 -11.56
C VAL A 56 -9.86 3.12 -11.61
N PHE A 57 -8.79 3.87 -11.80
CA PHE A 57 -7.42 3.36 -11.84
C PHE A 57 -6.70 3.80 -10.56
N ARG A 58 -6.11 2.83 -9.86
CA ARG A 58 -5.33 3.06 -8.65
C ARG A 58 -3.88 2.72 -8.95
N MET A 59 -3.01 3.72 -8.85
CA MET A 59 -1.59 3.59 -9.17
C MET A 59 -0.73 4.03 -7.98
N VAL A 60 0.44 3.45 -7.87
CA VAL A 60 1.47 3.80 -6.90
C VAL A 60 2.71 4.22 -7.68
N ARG A 61 3.37 5.31 -7.29
CA ARG A 61 4.63 5.69 -7.94
C ARG A 61 5.73 4.73 -7.52
N ARG A 62 6.59 4.36 -8.48
CA ARG A 62 7.72 3.45 -8.21
C ARG A 62 8.65 3.97 -7.12
N VAL A 63 8.91 5.29 -7.08
CA VAL A 63 9.69 5.92 -6.00
C VAL A 63 9.07 5.74 -4.61
N ASP A 64 7.73 5.80 -4.51
CA ASP A 64 7.03 5.62 -3.24
C ASP A 64 7.04 4.14 -2.84
N LEU A 65 6.96 3.24 -3.81
CA LEU A 65 7.10 1.80 -3.63
C LEU A 65 8.49 1.40 -3.13
N ASP A 66 9.55 1.96 -3.73
CA ASP A 66 10.93 1.73 -3.33
C ASP A 66 11.20 2.27 -1.92
N ARG A 67 10.65 3.44 -1.59
CA ARG A 67 10.70 4.00 -0.22
C ARG A 67 9.98 3.11 0.78
N TYR A 68 8.80 2.62 0.43
CA TYR A 68 8.04 1.69 1.26
C TYR A 68 8.84 0.41 1.53
N ARG A 69 9.45 -0.18 0.49
CA ARG A 69 10.30 -1.36 0.62
C ARG A 69 11.50 -1.14 1.53
N ARG A 70 12.16 0.03 1.45
CA ARG A 70 13.29 0.38 2.32
C ARG A 70 12.87 0.66 3.77
N ARG A 71 11.67 1.20 3.97
CA ARG A 71 11.13 1.54 5.30
C ARG A 71 10.50 0.37 6.02
N ALA A 72 10.02 -0.65 5.32
CA ALA A 72 9.47 -1.84 5.94
C ALA A 72 10.61 -2.56 6.70
N PRO A 73 10.71 -2.38 8.04
CA PRO A 73 11.66 -3.14 8.84
C PRO A 73 11.18 -4.60 8.81
N GLY A 74 12.11 -5.55 8.93
CA GLY A 74 11.80 -6.98 8.91
C GLY A 74 10.52 -7.32 9.70
N ARG A 75 9.64 -8.06 9.01
CA ARG A 75 8.39 -8.68 9.48
C ARG A 75 8.29 -8.86 11.00
N ILE A 76 7.35 -8.14 11.62
CA ILE A 76 6.56 -8.74 12.72
C ILE A 76 5.42 -9.47 12.03
N THR A 77 5.56 -10.79 11.95
CA THR A 77 4.56 -11.69 11.37
C THR A 77 3.35 -11.82 12.30
N SER A 78 2.23 -12.36 11.78
CA SER A 78 1.12 -12.77 12.65
C SER A 78 1.54 -13.77 13.72
N ALA A 79 2.61 -14.55 13.47
CA ALA A 79 3.20 -15.45 14.45
C ALA A 79 3.95 -14.70 15.57
N ASP A 80 4.59 -13.57 15.27
CA ASP A 80 5.21 -12.71 16.29
C ASP A 80 4.15 -12.01 17.13
N PHE A 81 3.00 -11.65 16.53
CA PHE A 81 1.85 -11.12 17.26
C PHE A 81 1.19 -12.18 18.16
N ALA A 82 1.04 -13.42 17.67
CA ALA A 82 0.54 -14.55 18.47
C ALA A 82 1.51 -14.91 19.61
N ARG A 83 2.82 -14.85 19.36
CA ARG A 83 3.85 -15.10 20.38
C ARG A 83 3.87 -14.00 21.45
N ALA A 84 3.74 -12.73 21.06
CA ALA A 84 3.61 -11.60 21.99
C ALA A 84 2.30 -11.65 22.80
N PHE A 85 1.19 -12.04 22.17
CA PHE A 85 -0.10 -12.21 22.84
C PHE A 85 -0.07 -13.36 23.86
N ASN A 86 0.52 -14.51 23.51
CA ASN A 86 0.69 -15.63 24.44
C ASN A 86 1.60 -15.29 25.63
N GLN A 87 2.63 -14.45 25.43
CA GLN A 87 3.49 -13.98 26.52
C GLN A 87 2.76 -13.03 27.49
N LEU A 88 1.86 -12.18 27.00
CA LEU A 88 1.02 -11.31 27.85
C LEU A 88 -0.01 -12.13 28.65
N SER A 89 -0.62 -13.14 28.05
CA SER A 89 -1.59 -14.02 28.71
C SER A 89 -0.96 -14.98 29.72
N ALA A 90 0.30 -15.39 29.52
CA ALA A 90 1.07 -16.21 30.46
C ALA A 90 1.64 -15.41 31.64
N GLY A 91 1.70 -14.08 31.54
CA GLY A 91 2.14 -13.17 32.61
C GLY A 91 1.01 -12.73 33.56
N ALA A 92 -0.25 -13.08 33.27
CA ALA A 92 -1.39 -12.82 34.15
C ALA A 92 -1.56 -13.95 35.17
N SER A 93 -0.55 -14.19 36.00
CA SER A 93 -0.74 -14.83 37.30
C SER A 93 -0.46 -13.77 38.37
N PRO A 94 -1.48 -13.03 38.83
CA PRO A 94 -1.38 -12.44 40.15
C PRO A 94 -1.41 -13.58 41.16
N ASN A 95 -0.39 -13.62 42.03
CA ASN A 95 -0.53 -14.28 43.34
C ASN A 95 -1.73 -13.70 44.09
#